data_AF-H5Y2J6-F1
#
_entry.id   AF-H5Y2J6-F1
#
_cell.length_a   1.000
_cell.length_b   1.000
_cell.length_c   1.000
_cell.angle_alpha   90.00
_cell.angle_beta   90.00
_cell.angle_gamma   90.00
#
_symmetry.space_group_name_H-M   'P 1'
#
loop_
_entity.id
_entity.type
_entity.pdbx_description
1 polymer ?
#
loop_
_entity_poly.entity_id
_entity_poly.type
_entity_poly.pdbx_seq_one_letter_code
_entity_poly.pdbx_strand_id
1 'polypeptide(L)'
;MAKLEKRVNYRKQYPGLSDEQIEALEKSDRKMEYQQYDLKAERYRIDYVKRTVAFVPSREDSYERPLEENRQFADERVSVENAAVKTVMLEKMQTCLELLAPKEKELITELFLKGKSERQLSRETGIPYMTIHDRKIKILGKLKKLMDK
;
A
#
# COMPACT_ATOMS: atom_id res chain seq x y z
N MET A 1 -13.08 1.40 -20.52
CA MET A 1 -13.18 -0.04 -20.89
C MET A 1 -13.83 -0.22 -22.26
N ALA A 2 -13.25 -1.07 -23.10
CA ALA A 2 -13.83 -1.45 -24.40
C ALA A 2 -15.21 -2.11 -24.19
N LYS A 3 -16.21 -1.67 -24.97
CA LYS A 3 -17.55 -2.24 -24.94
C LYS A 3 -17.58 -3.49 -25.81
N LEU A 4 -18.31 -4.51 -25.38
CA LEU A 4 -18.55 -5.69 -26.20
C LEU A 4 -19.43 -5.31 -27.39
N GLU A 5 -18.84 -5.19 -28.57
CA GLU A 5 -19.58 -4.95 -29.80
C GLU A 5 -20.20 -6.26 -30.32
N LYS A 6 -21.33 -6.14 -31.04
CA LYS A 6 -21.96 -7.31 -31.66
C LYS A 6 -21.01 -7.88 -32.70
N ARG A 7 -20.78 -9.20 -32.65
CA ARG A 7 -19.95 -9.90 -33.63
C ARG A 7 -20.44 -9.62 -35.06
N VAL A 8 -19.49 -9.29 -35.93
CA VAL A 8 -19.73 -9.04 -37.34
C VAL A 8 -20.06 -10.35 -38.05
N ASN A 9 -21.05 -10.34 -38.93
CA ASN A 9 -21.36 -11.50 -39.77
C ASN A 9 -20.70 -11.32 -41.14
N TYR A 10 -19.49 -11.87 -41.28
CA TYR A 10 -18.64 -11.71 -42.46
C TYR A 10 -19.26 -12.30 -43.74
N ARG A 11 -19.98 -13.42 -43.63
CA ARG A 11 -20.69 -14.03 -44.77
C ARG A 11 -21.76 -13.12 -45.37
N LYS A 12 -22.47 -12.38 -44.53
CA LYS A 12 -23.51 -11.45 -44.98
C LYS A 12 -22.92 -10.14 -45.53
N GLN A 13 -21.83 -9.67 -44.94
CA GLN A 13 -21.21 -8.40 -45.31
C GLN A 13 -20.36 -8.51 -46.58
N TYR A 14 -19.74 -9.67 -46.81
CA TYR A 14 -18.86 -9.92 -47.93
C TYR A 14 -19.18 -11.28 -48.59
N PRO A 15 -20.23 -11.37 -49.42
CA PRO A 15 -20.67 -12.62 -50.02
C PRO A 15 -19.70 -13.22 -51.04
N GLY A 16 -18.67 -12.48 -51.47
CA GLY A 16 -17.66 -12.94 -52.42
C GLY A 16 -16.37 -13.48 -51.80
N LEU A 17 -16.28 -13.55 -50.47
CA LEU A 17 -15.10 -14.10 -49.79
C LEU A 17 -15.13 -15.63 -49.77
N SER A 18 -13.94 -16.22 -49.86
CA SER A 18 -13.77 -17.66 -49.62
C SER A 18 -13.97 -18.00 -48.14
N ASP A 19 -14.35 -19.25 -47.85
CA ASP A 19 -14.53 -19.72 -46.47
C ASP A 19 -13.26 -19.58 -45.62
N GLU A 20 -12.08 -19.78 -46.20
CA GLU A 20 -10.78 -19.62 -45.50
C GLU A 20 -10.55 -18.17 -45.05
N GLN A 21 -10.91 -17.20 -45.90
CA GLN A 21 -10.79 -15.78 -45.57
C GLN A 21 -11.78 -15.38 -44.47
N ILE A 22 -13.00 -15.91 -44.51
CA ILE A 22 -14.02 -15.69 -43.47
C ILE A 22 -13.55 -16.27 -42.14
N GLU A 23 -13.02 -17.51 -42.14
CA GLU A 23 -12.52 -18.14 -40.92
C GLU A 23 -11.34 -17.38 -40.32
N ALA A 24 -10.43 -16.86 -41.16
CA ALA A 24 -9.33 -16.03 -40.71
C ALA A 24 -9.80 -14.73 -40.03
N LEU A 25 -10.82 -14.07 -40.61
CA LEU A 25 -11.42 -12.86 -40.04
C LEU A 25 -12.10 -13.15 -38.69
N GLU A 26 -12.91 -14.21 -38.62
CA GLU A 26 -13.58 -14.62 -37.37
C GLU A 26 -12.58 -14.97 -36.26
N LYS A 27 -11.49 -15.67 -36.61
CA LYS A 27 -10.40 -15.98 -35.66
C LYS A 27 -9.70 -14.72 -35.17
N SER A 28 -9.43 -13.77 -36.06
CA SER A 28 -8.80 -12.49 -35.71
C SER A 28 -9.67 -11.69 -34.75
N ASP A 29 -10.95 -11.53 -35.06
CA ASP A 29 -11.91 -10.82 -34.20
C ASP A 29 -12.05 -11.49 -32.84
N ARG A 30 -12.13 -12.82 -32.82
CA ARG A 30 -12.22 -13.55 -31.56
C ARG A 30 -10.99 -13.36 -30.69
N LYS A 31 -9.81 -13.30 -31.30
CA LYS A 31 -8.55 -13.00 -30.60
C LYS A 31 -8.55 -11.58 -30.04
N MET A 32 -9.02 -10.60 -30.83
CA MET A 32 -9.17 -9.22 -30.39
C MET A 32 -10.15 -9.08 -29.23
N GLU A 33 -11.33 -9.69 -29.32
CA GLU A 33 -12.35 -9.74 -28.26
C GLU A 33 -11.78 -10.35 -26.97
N TYR A 34 -11.00 -11.41 -27.10
CA TYR A 34 -10.36 -12.05 -25.95
C TYR A 34 -9.40 -11.11 -25.20
N GLN A 35 -8.54 -10.41 -25.94
CA GLN A 35 -7.55 -9.49 -25.38
C GLN A 35 -8.16 -8.20 -24.83
N GLN A 36 -9.16 -7.65 -25.54
CA GLN A 36 -9.75 -6.37 -25.16
C GLN A 36 -10.79 -6.52 -24.05
N TYR A 37 -11.48 -7.66 -23.96
CA TYR A 37 -12.63 -7.83 -23.07
C TYR A 37 -12.55 -9.09 -22.20
N ASP A 38 -12.41 -10.30 -22.76
CA ASP A 38 -12.51 -11.54 -21.97
C ASP A 38 -11.50 -11.64 -20.82
N LEU A 39 -10.27 -11.18 -21.01
CA LEU A 39 -9.24 -11.18 -19.97
C LEU A 39 -9.54 -10.21 -18.82
N LYS A 40 -10.29 -9.14 -19.11
CA LYS A 40 -10.54 -8.01 -18.21
C LYS A 40 -11.89 -8.06 -17.51
N ALA A 41 -12.78 -8.96 -17.95
CA ALA A 41 -14.13 -9.09 -17.41
C ALA A 41 -14.26 -10.32 -16.51
N GLU A 42 -14.87 -10.14 -15.34
CA GLU A 42 -15.32 -11.23 -14.48
C GLU A 42 -16.57 -11.89 -15.06
N ARG A 43 -16.66 -13.23 -14.97
CA ARG A 43 -17.80 -13.99 -15.54
C ARG A 43 -18.26 -15.09 -14.60
N TYR A 44 -19.56 -15.35 -14.64
CA TYR A 44 -20.18 -16.48 -13.96
C TYR A 44 -20.66 -17.49 -15.01
N ARG A 45 -20.25 -18.75 -14.86
CA ARG A 45 -20.80 -19.87 -15.63
C ARG A 45 -21.80 -20.61 -14.76
N ILE A 46 -23.07 -20.55 -15.15
CA ILE A 46 -24.17 -21.19 -14.42
C ILE A 46 -24.50 -22.49 -15.14
N ASP A 47 -24.33 -23.61 -14.45
CA ASP A 47 -24.82 -24.92 -14.89
C ASP A 47 -26.15 -25.21 -14.16
N TYR A 48 -27.26 -25.05 -14.88
CA TYR A 48 -28.60 -25.22 -14.35
C TYR A 48 -28.93 -26.67 -13.99
N VAL A 49 -28.30 -27.65 -14.66
CA VAL A 49 -28.55 -29.08 -14.44
C VAL A 49 -27.88 -29.53 -13.14
N LYS A 50 -26.63 -29.11 -12.94
CA LYS A 50 -25.87 -29.43 -11.72
C LYS A 50 -26.13 -28.45 -10.56
N ARG A 51 -26.88 -27.37 -10.81
CA ARG A 51 -27.09 -26.23 -9.88
C ARG A 51 -25.77 -25.67 -9.33
N THR A 52 -24.73 -25.64 -10.17
CA THR A 52 -23.41 -25.14 -9.79
C THR A 52 -23.11 -23.82 -10.50
N VAL A 53 -22.54 -22.87 -9.76
CA VAL A 53 -22.05 -21.60 -10.30
C VAL A 53 -20.52 -21.61 -10.23
N ALA A 54 -19.86 -21.50 -11.38
CA ALA A 54 -18.42 -21.36 -11.46
C ALA A 54 -18.07 -19.89 -11.73
N PHE A 55 -17.37 -19.26 -10.78
CA PHE A 55 -16.85 -17.91 -10.93
C PHE A 55 -15.50 -17.95 -11.66
N VAL A 56 -15.37 -17.12 -12.69
CA VAL A 56 -14.13 -16.90 -13.43
C VAL A 56 -13.68 -15.47 -13.15
N PRO A 57 -12.63 -15.28 -12.33
CA PRO A 57 -12.11 -13.95 -12.07
C PRO A 57 -11.45 -13.36 -13.32
N SER A 58 -11.39 -12.03 -13.39
CA SER A 58 -10.58 -11.35 -14.40
C SER A 58 -9.11 -11.67 -14.19
N ARG A 59 -8.35 -11.76 -15.28
CA ARG A 59 -6.91 -12.06 -15.27
C ARG A 59 -6.07 -10.81 -15.44
N GLU A 60 -6.64 -9.79 -16.07
CA GLU A 60 -6.02 -8.50 -16.30
C GLU A 60 -6.94 -7.40 -15.80
N ASP A 61 -6.33 -6.29 -15.41
CA ASP A 61 -7.03 -5.03 -15.18
C ASP A 61 -6.68 -4.05 -16.30
N SER A 62 -7.62 -3.22 -16.72
CA SER A 62 -7.34 -2.23 -17.75
C SER A 62 -6.46 -1.13 -17.17
N TYR A 63 -5.32 -0.81 -17.80
CA TYR A 63 -4.46 0.31 -17.43
C TYR A 63 -5.21 1.66 -17.37
N GLU A 64 -6.21 1.84 -18.23
CA GLU A 64 -7.07 3.04 -18.26
C GLU A 64 -7.87 3.22 -16.97
N ARG A 65 -8.29 2.14 -16.29
CA ARG A 65 -9.12 2.23 -15.08
C ARG A 65 -8.39 2.88 -13.89
N PRO A 66 -7.16 2.47 -13.51
CA PRO A 66 -6.36 3.18 -12.52
C PRO A 66 -6.08 4.64 -12.88
N LEU A 67 -5.85 4.95 -14.16
CA LEU A 67 -5.64 6.32 -14.64
C LEU A 67 -6.88 7.19 -14.44
N GLU A 68 -8.06 6.71 -14.86
CA GLU A 68 -9.35 7.39 -14.66
C GLU A 68 -9.65 7.60 -13.17
N GLU A 69 -9.32 6.60 -12.34
CA GLU A 69 -9.51 6.65 -10.89
C GLU A 69 -8.41 7.45 -10.16
N ASN A 70 -7.43 8.03 -10.87
CA ASN A 70 -6.24 8.68 -10.30
C ASN A 70 -5.55 7.85 -9.20
N ARG A 71 -5.58 6.51 -9.31
CA ARG A 71 -4.92 5.63 -8.34
C ARG A 71 -3.40 5.75 -8.49
N GLN A 72 -2.78 6.38 -7.52
CA GLN A 72 -1.33 6.31 -7.34
C GLN A 72 -0.97 5.02 -6.61
N PHE A 73 -0.04 4.23 -7.16
CA PHE A 73 0.51 3.08 -6.46
C PHE A 73 1.33 3.57 -5.25
N ALA A 74 1.29 2.83 -4.15
CA ALA A 74 2.14 3.14 -3.00
C ALA A 74 3.61 3.01 -3.43
N ASP A 75 4.34 4.12 -3.42
CA ASP A 75 5.80 4.08 -3.51
C ASP A 75 6.33 3.72 -2.12
N GLU A 76 6.92 2.52 -1.99
CA GLU A 76 7.53 2.06 -0.75
C GLU A 76 8.79 2.87 -0.39
N ARG A 77 9.30 3.69 -1.33
CA ARG A 77 10.47 4.53 -1.09
C ARG A 77 10.11 5.71 -0.22
N VAL A 78 10.99 5.99 0.75
CA VAL A 78 10.90 7.21 1.55
C VAL A 78 11.14 8.41 0.62
N SER A 79 10.13 9.26 0.47
CA SER A 79 10.27 10.53 -0.26
C SER A 79 11.51 11.30 0.20
N VAL A 80 12.23 11.91 -0.74
CA VAL A 80 13.42 12.74 -0.44
C VAL A 80 13.08 13.83 0.57
N GLU A 81 11.88 14.40 0.47
CA GLU A 81 11.36 15.40 1.41
C GLU A 81 11.21 14.80 2.82
N ASN A 82 10.62 13.60 2.93
CA ASN A 82 10.47 12.91 4.21
C ASN A 82 11.83 12.55 4.83
N ALA A 83 12.81 12.18 4.00
CA ALA A 83 14.16 11.90 4.46
C ALA A 83 14.82 13.18 5.00
N ALA A 84 14.72 14.30 4.29
CA ALA A 84 15.26 15.59 4.72
C ALA A 84 14.58 16.12 6.00
N VAL A 85 13.25 15.99 6.12
CA VAL A 85 12.53 16.35 7.35
C VAL A 85 13.00 15.49 8.52
N LYS A 86 13.18 14.18 8.30
CA LYS A 86 13.64 13.26 9.34
C LYS A 86 15.06 13.59 9.81
N THR A 87 15.99 13.93 8.91
CA THR A 87 17.36 14.29 9.31
C THR A 87 17.37 15.55 10.18
N VAL A 88 16.65 16.59 9.77
CA VAL A 88 16.53 17.83 10.55
C VAL A 88 15.89 17.57 11.93
N MET A 89 14.84 16.75 11.99
CA MET A 89 14.22 16.37 13.26
C MET A 89 15.16 15.59 14.18
N LEU A 90 15.98 14.70 13.63
CA LEU A 90 16.97 13.93 14.40
C LEU A 90 18.07 14.83 14.96
N GLU A 91 18.60 15.77 14.18
CA GLU A 91 19.59 16.76 14.62
C GLU A 91 19.02 17.64 15.74
N LYS A 92 17.79 18.14 15.58
CA LYS A 92 17.12 18.91 16.63
C LYS A 92 16.90 18.08 17.91
N MET A 93 16.54 16.81 17.78
CA MET A 93 16.39 15.92 18.93
C MET A 93 17.73 15.65 19.63
N GLN A 94 18.82 15.45 18.89
CA GLN A 94 20.16 15.25 19.44
C GLN A 94 20.61 16.45 20.28
N THR A 95 20.47 17.66 19.76
CA THR A 95 20.80 18.88 20.51
C THR A 95 19.95 19.04 21.78
N CYS A 96 18.65 18.71 21.73
CA CYS A 96 17.80 18.70 22.92
C CYS A 96 18.25 17.67 23.98
N LEU A 97 18.71 16.49 23.55
CA LEU A 97 19.22 15.44 24.44
C LEU A 97 20.56 15.81 25.09
N GLU A 98 21.38 16.63 24.44
CA GLU A 98 22.63 17.15 25.02
C GLU A 98 22.40 18.17 26.13
N LEU A 99 21.27 18.89 26.10
CA LEU A 99 20.89 19.85 27.14
C LEU A 99 20.31 19.19 28.40
N LEU A 100 20.03 17.87 28.37
CA LEU A 100 19.54 17.15 29.53
C LEU A 100 20.66 16.86 30.54
N ALA A 101 20.31 16.81 31.83
CA ALA A 101 21.24 16.38 32.85
C ALA A 101 21.65 14.90 32.64
N PRO A 102 22.84 14.46 33.05
CA PRO A 102 23.34 13.11 32.79
C PRO A 102 22.39 12.01 33.29
N LYS A 103 21.83 12.17 34.50
CA LYS A 103 20.82 11.24 35.06
C LYS A 103 19.51 11.20 34.26
N GLU A 104 19.13 12.31 33.64
CA GLU A 104 17.93 12.38 32.80
C GLU A 104 18.17 11.70 31.45
N LYS A 105 19.35 11.92 30.87
CA LYS A 105 19.80 11.26 29.64
C LYS A 105 19.88 9.74 29.83
N GLU A 106 20.47 9.27 30.93
CA GLU A 106 20.52 7.85 31.29
C GLU A 106 19.11 7.23 31.32
N LEU A 107 18.17 7.86 32.04
CA LEU A 107 16.80 7.35 32.13
C LEU A 107 16.11 7.28 30.76
N ILE A 108 16.27 8.29 29.90
CA ILE A 108 15.73 8.27 28.53
C ILE A 108 16.40 7.19 27.68
N THR A 109 17.72 6.98 27.82
CA THR A 109 18.43 5.95 27.06
C THR A 109 17.97 4.54 27.42
N GLU A 110 17.77 4.24 28.71
CA GLU A 110 17.27 2.95 29.15
C GLU A 110 15.84 2.69 28.67
N LEU A 111 14.97 3.70 28.73
CA LEU A 111 13.56 3.58 28.34
C LEU A 111 13.35 3.50 26.81
N PHE A 112 13.98 4.39 26.05
CA PHE A 112 13.65 4.59 24.63
C PHE A 112 14.69 4.02 23.66
N LEU A 113 15.97 3.99 24.02
CA LEU A 113 17.01 3.41 23.15
C LEU A 113 17.25 1.93 23.44
N LYS A 114 17.25 1.53 24.72
CA LYS A 114 17.43 0.12 25.13
C LYS A 114 16.10 -0.62 25.27
N GLY A 115 14.97 0.07 25.17
CA GLY A 115 13.63 -0.53 25.18
C GLY A 115 13.21 -1.16 26.51
N LYS A 116 13.81 -0.76 27.63
CA LYS A 116 13.40 -1.27 28.94
C LYS A 116 12.08 -0.67 29.38
N SER A 117 11.26 -1.50 30.04
CA SER A 117 10.04 -1.00 30.70
C SER A 117 10.36 -0.29 32.02
N GLU A 118 9.49 0.65 32.43
CA GLU A 118 9.59 1.31 33.73
C GLU A 118 9.58 0.30 34.90
N ARG A 119 8.87 -0.83 34.75
CA ARG A 119 8.84 -1.91 35.75
C ARG A 119 10.16 -2.66 35.84
N GLN A 120 10.83 -2.93 34.72
CA GLN A 120 12.16 -3.55 34.71
C GLN A 120 13.18 -2.62 35.37
N LEU A 121 13.19 -1.34 34.99
CA LEU A 121 14.05 -0.33 35.62
C LEU A 121 13.80 -0.20 37.12
N SER A 122 12.54 -0.27 37.57
CA SER A 122 12.20 -0.26 39.00
C SER A 122 12.83 -1.43 39.76
N ARG A 123 12.80 -2.63 39.17
CA ARG A 123 13.41 -3.83 39.77
C ARG A 123 14.94 -3.77 39.77
N GLU A 124 15.55 -3.26 38.69
CA GLU A 124 17.01 -3.17 38.54
C GLU A 124 17.62 -2.10 39.45
N THR A 125 16.97 -0.94 39.55
CA THR A 125 17.52 0.23 40.28
C THR A 125 17.04 0.31 41.73
N GLY A 126 16.02 -0.47 42.11
CA GLY A 126 15.35 -0.37 43.41
C GLY A 126 14.50 0.90 43.57
N ILE A 127 14.41 1.74 42.53
CA ILE A 127 13.61 2.97 42.56
C ILE A 127 12.13 2.60 42.36
N PRO A 128 11.20 3.14 43.17
CA PRO A 128 9.78 2.89 42.99
C PRO A 128 9.32 3.27 41.59
N TYR A 129 8.48 2.42 40.99
CA TYR A 129 7.91 2.63 39.65
C TYR A 129 7.34 4.04 39.47
N MET A 130 6.58 4.55 40.44
CA MET A 130 5.96 5.88 40.34
C MET A 130 6.99 7.00 40.27
N THR A 131 8.11 6.87 40.99
CA THR A 131 9.20 7.85 40.91
C THR A 131 9.86 7.84 39.53
N ILE A 132 10.01 6.68 38.91
CA ILE A 132 10.53 6.56 37.53
C ILE A 132 9.56 7.20 36.54
N HIS A 133 8.27 6.92 36.70
CA HIS A 133 7.19 7.47 35.89
C HIS A 133 7.18 9.02 35.94
N ASP A 134 7.20 9.59 37.15
CA ASP A 134 7.23 11.04 37.35
C ASP A 134 8.47 11.70 36.73
N ARG A 135 9.63 11.06 36.88
CA ARG A 135 10.88 11.53 36.25
C ARG A 135 10.77 11.52 34.74
N LYS A 136 10.29 10.42 34.15
CA LYS A 136 10.05 10.31 32.70
C LYS A 136 9.14 11.43 32.21
N ILE A 137 7.99 11.64 32.86
CA ILE A 137 7.03 12.70 32.46
C ILE A 137 7.70 14.08 32.50
N LYS A 138 8.45 14.38 33.56
CA LYS A 138 9.17 15.66 33.68
C LYS A 138 10.20 15.84 32.57
N ILE A 139 10.96 14.80 32.24
CA ILE A 139 11.98 14.86 31.18
C ILE A 139 11.32 15.04 29.81
N LEU A 140 10.25 14.32 29.52
CA LEU A 140 9.48 14.50 28.27
C LEU A 140 8.89 15.92 28.16
N GLY A 141 8.40 16.47 29.26
CA GLY A 141 7.94 17.86 29.33
C GLY A 141 9.06 18.88 29.07
N LYS A 142 10.28 18.62 29.55
CA LYS A 142 11.46 19.45 29.22
C LYS A 142 11.83 19.34 27.75
N LEU A 143 11.92 18.12 27.21
CA LEU A 143 12.23 17.88 25.80
C LEU A 143 11.24 18.57 24.88
N LYS A 144 9.94 18.50 25.18
CA LYS A 144 8.91 19.23 24.43
C LYS A 144 9.17 20.74 24.40
N LYS A 145 9.46 21.35 25.56
CA LYS A 145 9.77 22.79 25.64
C LYS A 145 11.05 23.17 24.90
N LEU A 146 12.04 22.29 24.83
CA LEU A 146 13.27 22.50 24.06
C LEU A 146 13.02 22.37 22.55
N MET A 147 12.11 21.48 22.14
CA MET A 147 11.72 21.31 20.75
C MET A 147 10.80 22.42 20.23
N ASP A 148 10.00 23.04 21.09
CA ASP A 148 9.13 24.17 20.74
C ASP A 148 9.89 25.51 20.70
N LYS A 149 11.13 25.54 21.20
CA LYS A 149 12.08 26.64 20.98
C LYS A 149 12.74 26.53 19.62
#